data_AF-B0X6Z0-F1
#
_entry.id   AF-B0X6Z0-F1
#
_cell.length_a   1.000
_cell.length_b   1.000
_cell.length_c   1.000
_cell.angle_alpha   90.00
_cell.angle_beta   90.00
_cell.angle_gamma   90.00
#
_symmetry.space_group_name_H-M   'P 1'
#
loop_
_entity.id
_entity.type
_entity.pdbx_description
1 polymer ?
#
loop_
_entity_poly.entity_id
_entity_poly.type
_entity_poly.pdbx_seq_one_letter_code
_entity_poly.pdbx_strand_id
1 'polypeptide(L)'
;MNIIGISGLIIVAYFSGACSAWKPLSPEETLFTYTRCMEDIAAGDLELAKKWMIWQVEEDPKTACYVKCVVVGLGLFDNSSKTFKGDHILEQYEKYKQYTSQDEAGVKEFQKAVQDLKIVRSSNCLTLLKRYLPVHAKFTDVEQNVFFGKKEITDKIYSSDDPAEVKRDFHMINVADKDAAVDNALNNCKVKEATKATDYNDCLWKDPNLKDLMMPVFDYREVRSESYLHYILNPEPYDVAKVKEKVKKYDKDAGC
;
A
#
# COMPACT_ATOMS: atom_id res chain seq x y z
N MET A 1 -19.81 5.43 -47.06
CA MET A 1 -19.67 4.40 -46.01
C MET A 1 -18.67 4.91 -44.99
N ASN A 2 -19.18 5.23 -43.79
CA ASN A 2 -18.39 5.67 -42.65
C ASN A 2 -17.57 4.50 -42.10
N ILE A 3 -16.27 4.70 -41.89
CA ILE A 3 -15.50 3.91 -40.94
C ILE A 3 -14.86 4.90 -39.98
N ILE A 4 -15.49 5.02 -38.82
CA ILE A 4 -14.98 5.69 -37.63
C ILE A 4 -13.89 4.78 -37.09
N GLY A 5 -12.63 5.14 -37.31
CA GLY A 5 -11.49 4.50 -36.65
C GLY A 5 -11.40 5.02 -35.22
N ILE A 6 -11.76 4.17 -34.27
CA ILE A 6 -11.68 4.43 -32.83
C ILE A 6 -10.18 4.50 -32.48
N SER A 7 -9.67 5.71 -32.28
CA SER A 7 -8.39 5.94 -31.63
C SER A 7 -8.46 5.38 -30.20
N GLY A 8 -7.67 4.33 -29.95
CA GLY A 8 -7.50 3.74 -28.64
C GLY A 8 -7.03 4.79 -27.65
N LEU A 9 -7.90 5.12 -26.70
CA LEU A 9 -7.64 6.02 -25.60
C LEU A 9 -6.79 5.24 -24.58
N ILE A 10 -5.46 5.31 -24.73
CA ILE A 10 -4.55 4.93 -23.65
C ILE A 10 -4.80 5.95 -22.54
N ILE A 11 -5.52 5.54 -21.50
CA ILE A 11 -5.61 6.32 -20.25
C ILE A 11 -4.25 6.18 -19.56
N VAL A 12 -3.31 7.01 -19.96
CA VAL A 12 -2.17 7.36 -19.11
C VAL A 12 -2.76 8.25 -18.03
N ALA A 13 -2.82 7.77 -16.80
CA ALA A 13 -3.14 8.60 -15.65
C ALA A 13 -2.00 9.63 -15.46
N TYR A 14 -2.07 10.71 -16.22
CA TYR A 14 -1.31 11.92 -15.96
C TYR A 14 -1.88 12.54 -14.68
N PHE A 15 -1.17 12.39 -13.57
CA PHE A 15 -1.38 13.21 -12.38
C PHE A 15 -0.91 14.64 -12.69
N SER A 16 -1.71 15.40 -13.44
CA SER A 16 -1.52 16.83 -13.64
C SER A 16 -2.59 17.61 -12.90
N GLY A 17 -2.24 18.05 -11.69
CA GLY A 17 -2.60 19.37 -11.16
C GLY A 17 -4.07 19.66 -10.86
N ALA A 18 -4.52 19.26 -9.67
CA ALA A 18 -5.30 20.12 -8.79
C ALA A 18 -4.59 20.15 -7.43
N CYS A 19 -4.57 21.29 -6.72
CA CYS A 19 -4.06 21.41 -5.35
C CYS A 19 -4.92 20.57 -4.39
N SER A 20 -4.89 19.24 -4.50
CA SER A 20 -5.23 18.39 -3.37
C SER A 20 -4.06 18.54 -2.40
N ALA A 21 -4.34 19.06 -1.21
CA ALA A 21 -3.41 18.92 -0.10
C ALA A 21 -3.06 17.44 0.06
N TRP A 22 -1.78 17.15 0.33
CA TRP A 22 -1.35 15.81 0.71
C TRP A 22 -2.17 15.33 1.91
N LYS A 23 -2.39 14.01 2.02
CA LYS A 23 -3.12 13.42 3.13
C LYS A 23 -2.34 12.22 3.66
N PRO A 24 -2.45 11.93 4.97
CA PRO A 24 -1.89 10.72 5.55
C PRO A 24 -2.37 9.45 4.85
N LEU A 25 -1.39 8.63 4.46
CA LEU A 25 -1.55 7.36 3.77
C LEU A 25 -2.01 6.27 4.74
N SER A 26 -2.87 5.38 4.28
CA SER A 26 -3.20 4.12 4.96
C SER A 26 -2.07 3.09 4.81
N PRO A 27 -2.07 2.02 5.62
CA PRO A 27 -1.18 0.88 5.42
C PRO A 27 -1.17 0.39 3.97
N GLU A 28 -2.33 0.36 3.32
CA GLU A 28 -2.47 -0.02 1.93
C GLU A 28 -1.79 0.92 0.96
N GLU A 29 -1.99 2.22 1.10
CA GLU A 29 -1.36 3.19 0.20
C GLU A 29 0.18 3.17 0.35
N THR A 30 0.70 2.94 1.56
CA THR A 30 2.15 2.74 1.75
C THR A 30 2.64 1.42 1.18
N LEU A 31 1.93 0.31 1.39
CA LEU A 31 2.28 -1.00 0.87
C LEU A 31 2.27 -1.01 -0.66
N PHE A 32 1.25 -0.40 -1.27
CA PHE A 32 1.17 -0.20 -2.70
C PHE A 32 2.37 0.62 -3.20
N THR A 33 2.71 1.71 -2.51
CA THR A 33 3.89 2.53 -2.86
C THR A 33 5.17 1.68 -2.85
N TYR A 34 5.44 0.94 -1.77
CA TYR A 34 6.63 0.10 -1.70
C TYR A 34 6.65 -0.94 -2.81
N THR A 35 5.59 -1.74 -2.92
CA THR A 35 5.52 -2.87 -3.87
C THR A 35 5.55 -2.42 -5.33
N ARG A 36 4.87 -1.32 -5.70
CA ARG A 36 4.95 -0.72 -7.04
C ARG A 36 6.37 -0.26 -7.35
N CYS A 37 7.03 0.43 -6.43
CA CYS A 37 8.41 0.84 -6.63
C CYS A 37 9.38 -0.34 -6.74
N MET A 38 9.14 -1.43 -6.00
CA MET A 38 9.93 -2.66 -6.15
C MET A 38 9.68 -3.30 -7.53
N GLU A 39 8.42 -3.44 -7.94
CA GLU A 39 8.01 -4.02 -9.24
C GLU A 39 8.70 -3.29 -10.40
N ASP A 40 8.55 -1.97 -10.45
CA ASP A 40 9.03 -1.14 -11.57
C ASP A 40 10.57 -1.13 -11.67
N ILE A 41 11.29 -1.31 -10.55
CA ILE A 41 12.74 -1.01 -10.47
C ILE A 41 13.59 -2.27 -10.27
N ALA A 42 13.08 -3.26 -9.52
CA ALA A 42 13.72 -4.57 -9.45
C ALA A 42 13.68 -5.25 -10.82
N ALA A 43 12.59 -5.05 -11.58
CA ALA A 43 12.38 -5.64 -12.91
C ALA A 43 12.62 -7.17 -12.91
N GLY A 44 12.05 -7.86 -11.91
CA GLY A 44 12.19 -9.30 -11.70
C GLY A 44 13.37 -9.74 -10.82
N ASP A 45 14.20 -8.82 -10.34
CA ASP A 45 15.30 -9.11 -9.41
C ASP A 45 14.78 -9.33 -7.96
N LEU A 46 14.42 -10.57 -7.65
CA LEU A 46 13.81 -10.94 -6.38
C LEU A 46 14.75 -10.74 -5.17
N GLU A 47 16.05 -10.96 -5.33
CA GLU A 47 17.01 -10.79 -4.23
C GLU A 47 17.17 -9.32 -3.87
N LEU A 48 17.16 -8.43 -4.87
CA LEU A 48 17.16 -7.00 -4.64
C LEU A 48 15.86 -6.53 -3.96
N ALA A 49 14.70 -7.01 -4.42
CA ALA A 49 13.42 -6.70 -3.79
C ALA A 49 13.38 -7.14 -2.31
N LYS A 50 13.88 -8.34 -1.99
CA LYS A 50 13.97 -8.84 -0.61
C LYS A 50 14.82 -7.94 0.30
N LYS A 51 15.93 -7.40 -0.19
CA LYS A 51 16.73 -6.42 0.57
C LYS A 51 15.91 -5.18 0.91
N TRP A 52 15.19 -4.65 -0.07
CA TRP A 52 14.37 -3.45 0.13
C TRP A 52 13.20 -3.68 1.09
N MET A 53 12.62 -4.89 1.13
CA MET A 53 11.56 -5.22 2.09
C MET A 53 12.01 -5.24 3.54
N ILE A 54 13.27 -5.59 3.79
CA ILE A 54 13.87 -5.49 5.13
C ILE A 54 14.53 -4.12 5.36
N TRP A 55 14.20 -3.13 4.52
CA TRP A 55 14.69 -1.75 4.60
C TRP A 55 16.22 -1.64 4.50
N GLN A 56 16.84 -2.61 3.83
CA GLN A 56 18.26 -2.56 3.52
C GLN A 56 18.46 -1.74 2.24
N VAL A 57 19.02 -0.53 2.40
CA VAL A 57 19.28 0.41 1.31
C VAL A 57 20.79 0.51 1.09
N GLU A 58 21.24 0.10 -0.10
CA GLU A 58 22.63 0.19 -0.56
C GLU A 58 22.80 1.36 -1.55
N GLU A 59 24.01 1.91 -1.65
CA GLU A 59 24.31 3.00 -2.58
C GLU A 59 24.60 2.47 -4.00
N ASP A 60 23.58 1.94 -4.65
CA ASP A 60 23.64 1.47 -6.04
C ASP A 60 22.58 2.16 -6.93
N PRO A 61 22.75 2.15 -8.28
CA PRO A 61 21.84 2.85 -9.18
C PRO A 61 20.37 2.41 -9.11
N LYS A 62 20.08 1.11 -8.92
CA LYS A 62 18.69 0.61 -8.83
C LYS A 62 18.09 1.03 -7.50
N THR A 63 18.79 0.79 -6.39
CA THR A 63 18.32 1.19 -5.06
C THR A 63 18.11 2.70 -4.97
N ALA A 64 18.95 3.50 -5.64
CA ALA A 64 18.76 4.94 -5.69
C ALA A 64 17.44 5.34 -6.34
N CYS A 65 17.03 4.66 -7.42
CA CYS A 65 15.75 4.93 -8.05
C CYS A 65 14.59 4.38 -7.23
N TYR A 66 14.77 3.23 -6.56
CA TYR A 66 13.78 2.68 -5.63
C TYR A 66 13.48 3.67 -4.50
N VAL A 67 14.51 4.15 -3.81
CA VAL A 67 14.35 5.15 -2.74
C VAL A 67 13.69 6.40 -3.26
N LYS A 68 14.10 6.92 -4.44
CA LYS A 68 13.42 8.07 -5.05
C LYS A 68 11.92 7.79 -5.27
N CYS A 69 11.58 6.64 -5.84
CA CYS A 69 10.19 6.26 -6.09
C CYS A 69 9.39 6.24 -4.78
N VAL A 70 9.94 5.61 -3.74
CA VAL A 70 9.30 5.49 -2.43
C VAL A 70 9.11 6.86 -1.79
N VAL A 71 10.14 7.70 -1.67
CA VAL A 71 9.99 9.00 -1.00
C VAL A 71 9.07 9.95 -1.77
N VAL A 72 8.95 9.78 -3.09
CA VAL A 72 7.95 10.52 -3.90
C VAL A 72 6.54 9.98 -3.61
N GLY A 73 6.35 8.67 -3.62
CA GLY A 73 5.05 8.04 -3.37
C GLY A 73 4.53 8.28 -1.95
N LEU A 74 5.43 8.27 -0.95
CA LEU A 74 5.11 8.64 0.42
C LEU A 74 4.86 10.15 0.61
N GLY A 75 5.15 10.96 -0.42
CA GLY A 75 5.03 12.41 -0.37
C GLY A 75 6.15 13.10 0.44
N LEU A 76 7.20 12.39 0.83
CA LEU A 76 8.36 12.96 1.51
C LEU A 76 9.25 13.81 0.59
N PHE A 77 9.10 13.66 -0.73
CA PHE A 77 9.78 14.47 -1.73
C PHE A 77 8.84 14.88 -2.87
N ASP A 78 8.75 16.18 -3.14
CA ASP A 78 8.02 16.70 -4.29
C ASP A 78 8.97 16.83 -5.49
N ASN A 79 8.73 16.04 -6.54
CA ASN A 79 9.58 16.03 -7.73
C ASN A 79 9.46 17.31 -8.58
N SER A 80 8.34 18.03 -8.50
CA SER A 80 8.12 19.29 -9.22
C SER A 80 8.88 20.44 -8.58
N SER A 81 8.72 20.61 -7.26
CA SER A 81 9.44 21.64 -6.50
C SER A 81 10.85 21.21 -6.04
N LYS A 82 11.23 19.95 -6.28
CA LYS A 82 12.50 19.33 -5.87
C LYS A 82 12.80 19.49 -4.38
N THR A 83 11.78 19.40 -3.55
CA THR A 83 11.87 19.77 -2.13
C THR A 83 11.37 18.63 -1.25
N PHE A 84 12.12 18.33 -0.19
CA PHE A 84 11.68 17.40 0.85
C PHE A 84 10.56 18.03 1.70
N LYS A 85 9.59 17.20 2.11
CA LYS A 85 8.39 17.61 2.86
C LYS A 85 8.36 16.87 4.19
N GLY A 86 9.02 17.44 5.19
CA GLY A 86 9.03 16.87 6.54
C GLY A 86 7.67 16.92 7.22
N ASP A 87 6.86 17.95 6.94
CA ASP A 87 5.58 18.18 7.65
C ASP A 87 4.59 17.01 7.48
N HIS A 88 4.62 16.31 6.34
CA HIS A 88 3.82 15.11 6.09
C HIS A 88 4.11 13.97 7.09
N ILE A 89 5.31 13.90 7.66
CA ILE A 89 5.69 12.87 8.65
C ILE A 89 4.87 13.04 9.94
N LEU A 90 4.72 14.29 10.39
CA LEU A 90 3.96 14.57 11.60
C LEU A 90 2.45 14.36 11.36
N GLU A 91 1.94 14.80 10.21
CA GLU A 91 0.55 14.55 9.81
C GLU A 91 0.23 13.05 9.72
N GLN A 92 1.15 12.25 9.16
CA GLN A 92 1.06 10.79 9.11
C GLN A 92 0.97 10.19 10.52
N TYR A 93 1.93 10.55 11.38
CA TYR A 93 1.99 10.06 12.75
C TYR A 93 0.72 10.42 13.53
N GLU A 94 0.26 11.66 13.48
CA GLU A 94 -0.91 12.11 14.24
C GLU A 94 -2.17 11.31 13.93
N LYS A 95 -2.38 10.91 12.67
CA LYS A 95 -3.53 10.08 12.28
C LYS A 95 -3.46 8.66 12.85
N TYR A 96 -2.27 8.08 12.99
CA TYR A 96 -2.08 6.66 13.32
C TYR A 96 -1.36 6.40 14.65
N LYS A 97 -1.04 7.43 15.44
CA LYS A 97 -0.26 7.33 16.68
C LYS A 97 -0.82 6.34 17.70
N GLN A 98 -2.12 6.10 17.70
CA GLN A 98 -2.78 5.13 18.58
C GLN A 98 -2.37 3.67 18.32
N TYR A 99 -1.79 3.37 17.15
CA TYR A 99 -1.41 2.01 16.76
C TYR A 99 0.09 1.71 16.95
N THR A 100 0.92 2.74 17.16
CA THR A 100 2.37 2.62 17.32
C THR A 100 2.81 2.98 18.75
N SER A 101 3.94 2.42 19.19
CA SER A 101 4.61 2.82 20.43
C SER A 101 5.68 3.90 20.21
N GLN A 102 5.80 4.41 18.97
CA GLN A 102 6.76 5.44 18.62
C GLN A 102 6.48 6.73 19.41
N ASP A 103 7.52 7.28 20.03
CA ASP A 103 7.41 8.53 20.76
C ASP A 103 7.39 9.73 19.80
N GLU A 104 6.62 10.76 20.15
CA GLU A 104 6.46 11.97 19.34
C GLU A 104 7.76 12.76 19.19
N ALA A 105 8.69 12.68 20.17
CA ALA A 105 9.96 13.40 20.09
C ALA A 105 10.85 12.82 18.98
N GLY A 106 10.96 11.49 18.89
CA GLY A 106 11.64 10.79 17.79
C GLY A 106 11.02 11.09 16.42
N VAL A 107 9.69 11.18 16.34
CA VAL A 107 8.98 11.58 15.10
C VAL A 107 9.33 13.01 14.71
N LYS A 108 9.36 13.95 15.66
CA LYS A 108 9.75 15.35 15.43
C LYS A 108 11.21 15.48 15.00
N GLU A 109 12.11 14.66 15.55
CA GLU A 109 13.49 14.60 15.07
C GLU A 109 13.60 14.12 13.63
N PHE A 110 12.84 13.06 13.27
CA PHE A 110 12.80 12.56 11.90
C PHE A 110 12.20 13.59 10.94
N GLN A 111 11.07 14.21 11.31
CA GLN A 111 10.42 15.30 10.56
C GLN A 111 11.41 16.43 10.28
N LYS A 112 12.09 16.91 11.33
CA LYS A 112 13.11 17.96 11.20
C LYS A 112 14.26 17.53 10.30
N ALA A 113 14.77 16.32 10.44
CA ALA A 113 15.88 15.82 9.63
C ALA A 113 15.53 15.78 8.14
N VAL A 114 14.32 15.35 7.78
CA VAL A 114 13.83 15.36 6.40
C VAL A 114 13.61 16.80 5.92
N GLN A 115 13.00 17.66 6.72
CA GLN A 115 12.78 19.07 6.37
C GLN A 115 14.10 19.82 6.12
N ASP A 116 15.12 19.55 6.93
CA ASP A 116 16.46 20.16 6.83
C ASP A 116 17.26 19.66 5.61
N LEU A 117 16.79 18.61 4.90
CA LEU A 117 17.33 18.25 3.59
C LEU A 117 17.08 19.32 2.52
N LYS A 118 15.99 20.09 2.67
CA LYS A 118 15.59 21.25 1.85
C LYS A 118 15.45 20.91 0.36
N ILE A 119 15.61 21.92 -0.50
CA ILE A 119 15.59 21.78 -1.95
C ILE A 119 16.86 21.11 -2.47
N VAL A 120 16.72 20.23 -3.46
CA VAL A 120 17.85 19.61 -4.18
C VAL A 120 18.00 20.21 -5.57
N ARG A 121 19.25 20.40 -6.01
CA ARG A 121 19.55 20.95 -7.35
C ARG A 121 19.13 19.99 -8.47
N SER A 122 19.28 18.69 -8.23
CA SER A 122 18.89 17.64 -9.17
C SER A 122 18.06 16.59 -8.45
N SER A 123 16.95 16.19 -9.05
CA SER A 123 16.10 15.09 -8.59
C SER A 123 16.49 13.76 -9.24
N ASN A 124 17.70 13.61 -9.79
CA ASN A 124 18.16 12.30 -10.25
C ASN A 124 18.30 11.35 -9.06
N CYS A 125 18.12 10.04 -9.32
CA CYS A 125 18.03 9.02 -8.29
C CYS A 125 19.24 9.03 -7.33
N LEU A 126 20.47 9.00 -7.86
CA LEU A 126 21.70 8.95 -7.05
C LEU A 126 21.90 10.19 -6.18
N THR A 127 21.59 11.39 -6.71
CA THR A 127 21.73 12.64 -5.95
C THR A 127 20.74 12.67 -4.79
N LEU A 128 19.51 12.21 -5.04
CA LEU A 128 18.48 12.13 -4.02
C LEU A 128 18.85 11.09 -2.95
N LEU A 129 19.28 9.88 -3.37
CA LEU A 129 19.70 8.83 -2.43
C LEU A 129 20.83 9.32 -1.54
N LYS A 130 21.91 9.86 -2.10
CA LYS A 130 23.04 10.39 -1.31
C LYS A 130 22.62 11.42 -0.26
N ARG A 131 21.59 12.21 -0.58
CA ARG A 131 21.06 13.22 0.33
C ARG A 131 20.19 12.61 1.43
N TYR A 132 19.39 11.60 1.10
CA TYR A 132 18.41 10.99 2.01
C TYR A 132 19.00 9.85 2.86
N LEU A 133 19.99 9.11 2.35
CA LEU A 133 20.54 7.91 2.98
C LEU A 133 21.00 8.12 4.44
N PRO A 134 21.66 9.24 4.83
CA PRO A 134 22.00 9.47 6.23
C PRO A 134 20.78 9.63 7.15
N VAL A 135 19.68 10.20 6.63
CA VAL A 135 18.43 10.34 7.37
C VAL A 135 17.78 8.97 7.53
N HIS A 136 17.66 8.23 6.43
CA HIS A 136 17.15 6.86 6.47
C HIS A 136 17.94 6.01 7.47
N ALA A 137 19.27 5.94 7.36
CA ALA A 137 20.10 5.13 8.25
C ALA A 137 19.97 5.50 9.74
N LYS A 138 19.71 6.77 10.07
CA LYS A 138 19.49 7.21 11.46
C LYS A 138 18.07 6.89 11.94
N PHE A 139 17.08 6.98 11.06
CA PHE A 139 15.65 6.98 11.42
C PHE A 139 14.85 5.79 10.88
N THR A 140 15.48 4.73 10.36
CA THR A 140 14.79 3.57 9.78
C THR A 140 13.70 3.02 10.70
N ASP A 141 13.97 2.88 12.00
CA ASP A 141 12.97 2.38 12.96
C ASP A 141 11.76 3.32 13.09
N VAL A 142 12.00 4.64 13.19
CA VAL A 142 10.94 5.65 13.25
C VAL A 142 10.16 5.69 11.94
N GLU A 143 10.84 5.61 10.81
CA GLU A 143 10.24 5.59 9.48
C GLU A 143 9.34 4.36 9.29
N GLN A 144 9.80 3.18 9.70
CA GLN A 144 9.01 1.95 9.71
C GLN A 144 7.80 2.05 10.65
N ASN A 145 7.91 2.76 11.76
CA ASN A 145 6.77 2.98 12.65
C ASN A 145 5.71 3.91 12.03
N VAL A 146 6.15 4.99 11.38
CA VAL A 146 5.26 6.04 10.83
C VAL A 146 4.63 5.61 9.50
N PHE A 147 5.38 4.90 8.66
CA PHE A 147 4.97 4.46 7.32
C PHE A 147 4.85 2.94 7.20
N PHE A 148 4.40 2.30 8.28
CA PHE A 148 3.88 0.92 8.30
C PHE A 148 4.85 -0.17 7.81
N GLY A 149 6.14 0.02 8.04
CA GLY A 149 7.16 -1.01 7.80
C GLY A 149 7.17 -2.14 8.84
N LYS A 150 6.48 -1.98 9.99
CA LYS A 150 6.38 -3.00 11.04
C LYS A 150 5.05 -3.74 10.99
N LYS A 151 5.12 -5.07 10.86
CA LYS A 151 3.94 -5.96 10.84
C LYS A 151 3.01 -5.75 12.04
N GLU A 152 3.57 -5.57 13.23
CA GLU A 152 2.80 -5.38 14.46
C GLU A 152 1.91 -4.11 14.45
N ILE A 153 2.27 -3.09 13.68
CA ILE A 153 1.49 -1.85 13.54
C ILE A 153 0.39 -2.08 12.50
N THR A 154 0.75 -2.66 11.35
CA THR A 154 -0.22 -2.98 10.31
C THR A 154 -1.27 -3.96 10.80
N ASP A 155 -0.90 -4.97 11.59
CA ASP A 155 -1.82 -5.95 12.17
C ASP A 155 -2.88 -5.26 13.05
N LYS A 156 -2.49 -4.28 13.88
CA LYS A 156 -3.43 -3.51 14.71
C LYS A 156 -4.37 -2.65 13.87
N ILE A 157 -3.88 -2.06 12.79
CA ILE A 157 -4.69 -1.21 11.91
C ILE A 157 -5.66 -2.07 11.10
N TYR A 158 -5.20 -3.17 10.51
CA TYR A 158 -6.07 -4.09 9.77
C TYR A 158 -7.07 -4.83 10.65
N SER A 159 -6.77 -4.98 11.95
CA SER A 159 -7.74 -5.50 12.92
C SER A 159 -8.78 -4.46 13.34
N SER A 160 -8.64 -3.20 12.91
CA SER A 160 -9.71 -2.21 12.99
C SER A 160 -10.55 -2.28 11.72
N ASP A 161 -11.87 -2.44 11.85
CA ASP A 161 -12.82 -2.78 10.76
C ASP A 161 -12.92 -1.69 9.67
N ASP A 162 -11.87 -1.50 8.87
CA ASP A 162 -11.79 -0.48 7.83
C ASP A 162 -12.47 -0.96 6.53
N PRO A 163 -13.56 -0.32 6.07
CA PRO A 163 -14.19 -0.62 4.78
C PRO A 163 -13.24 -0.59 3.59
N ALA A 164 -12.15 0.17 3.66
CA ALA A 164 -11.15 0.24 2.59
C ALA A 164 -10.51 -1.13 2.30
N GLU A 165 -10.30 -1.95 3.33
CA GLU A 165 -9.72 -3.28 3.19
C GLU A 165 -10.60 -4.22 2.37
N VAL A 166 -11.90 -4.21 2.70
CA VAL A 166 -12.89 -5.04 2.00
C VAL A 166 -13.01 -4.59 0.56
N LYS A 167 -13.10 -3.28 0.29
CA LYS A 167 -13.16 -2.73 -1.07
C LYS A 167 -11.94 -3.12 -1.91
N ARG A 168 -10.74 -3.05 -1.33
CA ARG A 168 -9.52 -3.48 -2.00
C ARG A 168 -9.61 -4.94 -2.45
N ASP A 169 -10.07 -5.85 -1.59
CA ASP A 169 -10.13 -7.26 -1.96
C ASP A 169 -11.08 -7.52 -3.15
N PHE A 170 -12.13 -6.70 -3.30
CA PHE A 170 -12.97 -6.69 -4.50
C PHE A 170 -12.23 -6.13 -5.72
N HIS A 171 -11.44 -5.07 -5.57
CA HIS A 171 -10.63 -4.50 -6.67
C HIS A 171 -9.57 -5.49 -7.16
N MET A 172 -9.02 -6.31 -6.25
CA MET A 172 -8.05 -7.34 -6.59
C MET A 172 -8.59 -8.41 -7.54
N ILE A 173 -9.91 -8.59 -7.59
CA ILE A 173 -10.58 -9.48 -8.55
C ILE A 173 -11.23 -8.69 -9.71
N ASN A 174 -10.80 -7.44 -9.92
CA ASN A 174 -11.29 -6.49 -10.93
C ASN A 174 -12.76 -6.04 -10.74
N VAL A 175 -13.23 -5.95 -9.50
CA VAL A 175 -14.61 -5.56 -9.16
C VAL A 175 -14.61 -4.26 -8.37
N ALA A 176 -14.44 -3.12 -9.04
CA ALA A 176 -14.46 -1.80 -8.39
C ALA A 176 -15.86 -1.15 -8.32
N ASP A 177 -16.84 -1.66 -9.07
CA ASP A 177 -18.20 -1.12 -9.11
C ASP A 177 -19.04 -1.43 -7.85
N LYS A 178 -18.47 -2.16 -6.88
CA LYS A 178 -19.15 -2.60 -5.65
C LYS A 178 -18.79 -1.81 -4.40
N ASP A 179 -17.96 -0.77 -4.51
CA ASP A 179 -17.54 0.04 -3.36
C ASP A 179 -18.71 0.60 -2.54
N ALA A 180 -19.73 1.13 -3.23
CA ALA A 180 -20.92 1.66 -2.57
C ALA A 180 -21.74 0.56 -1.85
N ALA A 181 -21.73 -0.67 -2.37
CA ALA A 181 -22.40 -1.79 -1.72
C ALA A 181 -21.63 -2.25 -0.47
N VAL A 182 -20.30 -2.29 -0.52
CA VAL A 182 -19.46 -2.56 0.65
C VAL A 182 -19.67 -1.50 1.74
N ASP A 183 -19.62 -0.22 1.35
CA ASP A 183 -19.85 0.88 2.28
C ASP A 183 -21.25 0.78 2.92
N ASN A 184 -22.30 0.50 2.12
CA ASN A 184 -23.65 0.33 2.65
C ASN A 184 -23.78 -0.88 3.58
N ALA A 185 -23.18 -2.02 3.22
CA ALA A 185 -23.25 -3.24 4.02
C ALA A 185 -22.58 -3.03 5.38
N LEU A 186 -21.40 -2.40 5.41
CA LEU A 186 -20.64 -2.17 6.64
C LEU A 186 -21.25 -1.04 7.50
N ASN A 187 -21.62 0.09 6.90
CA ASN A 187 -22.16 1.24 7.65
C ASN A 187 -23.53 0.95 8.29
N ASN A 188 -24.34 0.10 7.67
CA ASN A 188 -25.66 -0.27 8.20
C ASN A 188 -25.63 -1.59 9.00
N CYS A 189 -24.47 -2.22 9.15
CA CYS A 189 -24.35 -3.48 9.87
C CYS A 189 -24.59 -3.27 11.37
N LYS A 190 -25.51 -4.06 11.93
CA LYS A 190 -25.74 -4.08 13.38
C LYS A 190 -24.71 -5.00 14.03
N VAL A 191 -23.65 -4.40 14.55
CA VAL A 191 -22.56 -5.14 15.20
C VAL A 191 -22.66 -5.10 16.73
N LYS A 192 -22.30 -6.21 17.37
CA LYS A 192 -22.02 -6.26 18.80
C LYS A 192 -20.52 -6.38 18.99
N GLU A 193 -19.95 -5.68 19.97
CA GLU A 193 -18.49 -5.74 20.22
C GLU A 193 -17.96 -7.17 20.40
N ALA A 194 -18.71 -8.04 21.09
CA ALA A 194 -18.30 -9.43 21.30
C ALA A 194 -18.28 -10.30 20.02
N THR A 195 -18.99 -9.91 18.97
CA THR A 195 -19.15 -10.68 17.71
C THR A 195 -18.86 -9.83 16.48
N LYS A 196 -18.15 -8.72 16.65
CA LYS A 196 -18.03 -7.64 15.67
C LYS A 196 -17.57 -8.13 14.29
N ALA A 197 -16.49 -8.91 14.25
CA ALA A 197 -15.95 -9.48 13.02
C ALA A 197 -16.93 -10.43 12.33
N THR A 198 -17.60 -11.30 13.10
CA THR A 198 -18.61 -12.23 12.59
C THR A 198 -19.83 -11.48 12.06
N ASP A 199 -20.30 -10.44 12.78
CA ASP A 199 -21.44 -9.63 12.37
C ASP A 199 -21.14 -8.88 11.06
N TYR A 200 -19.96 -8.26 10.92
CA TYR A 200 -19.56 -7.62 9.68
C TYR A 200 -19.42 -8.61 8.53
N ASN A 201 -18.79 -9.75 8.76
CA ASN A 201 -18.69 -10.81 7.76
C ASN A 201 -20.09 -11.25 7.30
N ASP A 202 -20.99 -11.52 8.24
CA ASP A 202 -22.38 -11.87 7.94
C ASP A 202 -23.10 -10.82 7.10
N CYS A 203 -22.92 -9.53 7.41
CA CYS A 203 -23.50 -8.44 6.65
C CYS A 203 -23.01 -8.45 5.18
N LEU A 204 -21.71 -8.66 4.96
CA LEU A 204 -21.15 -8.77 3.61
C LEU A 204 -21.68 -10.00 2.85
N TRP A 205 -21.72 -11.17 3.50
CA TRP A 205 -22.21 -12.42 2.91
C TRP A 205 -23.72 -12.45 2.66
N LYS A 206 -24.49 -11.65 3.40
CA LYS A 206 -25.95 -11.54 3.24
C LYS A 206 -26.35 -10.44 2.25
N ASP A 207 -25.47 -9.50 1.93
CA ASP A 207 -25.78 -8.45 0.97
C ASP A 207 -25.99 -9.04 -0.44
N PRO A 208 -27.16 -8.81 -1.07
CA PRO A 208 -27.48 -9.41 -2.36
C PRO A 208 -26.57 -8.95 -3.50
N ASN A 209 -25.88 -7.82 -3.36
CA ASN A 209 -24.94 -7.30 -4.36
C ASN A 209 -23.50 -7.82 -4.17
N LEU A 210 -23.21 -8.44 -3.02
CA LEU A 210 -21.86 -8.89 -2.65
C LEU A 210 -21.75 -10.41 -2.55
N LYS A 211 -22.80 -11.11 -2.08
CA LYS A 211 -22.76 -12.54 -1.72
C LYS A 211 -22.09 -13.48 -2.73
N ASP A 212 -22.31 -13.26 -4.03
CA ASP A 212 -21.80 -14.13 -5.09
C ASP A 212 -20.32 -13.84 -5.42
N LEU A 213 -19.81 -12.71 -4.96
CA LEU A 213 -18.43 -12.25 -5.09
C LEU A 213 -17.60 -12.55 -3.84
N MET A 214 -18.25 -12.76 -2.69
CA MET A 214 -17.56 -12.97 -1.42
C MET A 214 -16.59 -14.13 -1.45
N MET A 215 -16.95 -15.26 -2.05
CA MET A 215 -16.04 -16.42 -2.14
C MET A 215 -14.81 -16.10 -3.00
N PRO A 216 -14.92 -15.63 -4.26
CA PRO A 216 -13.76 -15.19 -5.04
C PRO A 216 -12.85 -14.17 -4.33
N VAL A 217 -13.44 -13.23 -3.60
CA VAL A 217 -12.74 -12.19 -2.83
C VAL A 217 -11.93 -12.83 -1.69
N PHE A 218 -12.57 -13.70 -0.90
CA PHE A 218 -11.95 -14.40 0.22
C PHE A 218 -10.86 -15.38 -0.26
N ASP A 219 -11.15 -16.20 -1.27
CA ASP A 219 -10.20 -17.13 -1.86
C ASP A 219 -8.92 -16.42 -2.30
N TYR A 220 -9.07 -15.27 -2.98
CA TYR A 220 -7.88 -14.54 -3.43
C TYR A 220 -7.19 -13.80 -2.29
N ARG A 221 -7.92 -13.31 -1.28
CA ARG A 221 -7.32 -12.77 -0.06
C ARG A 221 -6.50 -13.82 0.68
N GLU A 222 -7.00 -15.05 0.78
CA GLU A 222 -6.30 -16.17 1.39
C GLU A 222 -4.99 -16.47 0.64
N VAL A 223 -5.06 -16.62 -0.68
CA VAL A 223 -3.89 -16.84 -1.54
C VAL A 223 -2.83 -15.72 -1.42
N ARG A 224 -3.27 -14.47 -1.29
CA ARG A 224 -2.37 -13.32 -1.11
C ARG A 224 -1.84 -13.20 0.31
N SER A 225 -2.58 -13.71 1.29
CA SER A 225 -2.18 -13.67 2.71
C SER A 225 -1.02 -14.59 3.04
N GLU A 226 -0.73 -15.59 2.19
CA GLU A 226 0.46 -16.45 2.35
C GLU A 226 1.77 -15.67 2.40
N SER A 227 1.85 -14.54 1.69
CA SER A 227 3.04 -13.72 1.69
C SER A 227 2.74 -12.29 1.26
N TYR A 228 3.26 -11.32 2.02
CA TYR A 228 3.28 -9.92 1.58
C TYR A 228 4.08 -9.71 0.28
N LEU A 229 4.87 -10.69 -0.15
CA LEU A 229 5.56 -10.75 -1.44
C LEU A 229 4.66 -11.19 -2.60
N HIS A 230 3.38 -11.50 -2.37
CA HIS A 230 2.53 -12.16 -3.36
C HIS A 230 2.61 -11.49 -4.74
N TYR A 231 2.53 -10.16 -4.78
CA TYR A 231 2.55 -9.39 -6.04
C TYR A 231 3.91 -9.37 -6.74
N ILE A 232 5.00 -9.49 -5.97
CA ILE A 232 6.35 -9.54 -6.51
C ILE A 232 6.64 -10.94 -7.06
N LEU A 233 6.13 -11.98 -6.39
CA LEU A 233 6.32 -13.37 -6.78
C LEU A 233 5.32 -13.85 -7.84
N ASN A 234 4.16 -13.19 -7.93
CA ASN A 234 3.07 -13.54 -8.83
C ASN A 234 2.57 -12.26 -9.53
N PRO A 235 3.34 -11.71 -10.49
CA PRO A 235 2.98 -10.47 -11.18
C PRO A 235 1.81 -10.64 -12.18
N GLU A 236 1.39 -11.88 -12.42
CA GLU A 236 0.29 -12.20 -13.32
C GLU A 236 -1.04 -11.61 -12.79
N PRO A 237 -1.92 -11.11 -13.67
CA PRO A 237 -3.26 -10.67 -13.28
C PRO A 237 -4.06 -11.76 -12.56
N TYR A 238 -5.06 -11.34 -11.78
CA TYR A 238 -5.99 -12.25 -11.11
C TYR A 238 -6.59 -13.27 -12.10
N ASP A 239 -6.43 -14.55 -11.76
CA ASP A 239 -6.96 -15.68 -12.51
C ASP A 239 -7.73 -16.59 -11.54
N VAL A 240 -9.05 -16.58 -11.67
CA VAL A 240 -9.96 -17.34 -10.82
C VAL A 240 -9.69 -18.85 -10.85
N ALA A 241 -9.22 -19.40 -11.97
CA ALA A 241 -8.95 -20.83 -12.08
C ALA A 241 -7.71 -21.20 -11.27
N LYS A 242 -6.64 -20.41 -11.37
CA LYS A 242 -5.40 -20.61 -10.60
C LYS A 242 -5.64 -20.44 -9.10
N VAL A 243 -6.43 -19.42 -8.72
CA VAL A 243 -6.76 -19.19 -7.30
C VAL A 243 -7.55 -20.37 -6.74
N LYS A 244 -8.57 -20.86 -7.45
CA LYS A 244 -9.34 -22.04 -7.02
C LYS A 244 -8.50 -23.31 -6.92
N GLU A 245 -7.55 -23.50 -7.83
CA GLU A 245 -6.63 -24.65 -7.74
C GLU A 245 -5.78 -24.57 -6.48
N LYS A 246 -5.32 -23.37 -6.12
CA LYS A 246 -4.50 -23.14 -4.94
C LYS A 246 -5.30 -23.31 -3.64
N VAL A 247 -6.51 -22.78 -3.57
CA VAL A 247 -7.40 -22.95 -2.40
C VAL A 247 -7.77 -24.42 -2.19
N LYS A 248 -8.07 -25.18 -3.26
CA LYS A 248 -8.28 -26.64 -3.15
C LYS A 248 -7.11 -27.38 -2.52
N LYS A 249 -5.89 -26.89 -2.73
CA LYS A 249 -4.70 -27.46 -2.09
C LYS A 249 -4.71 -27.14 -0.59
N TYR A 250 -5.07 -25.93 -0.19
CA TYR A 250 -5.19 -25.55 1.22
C TYR A 250 -6.25 -26.37 1.93
N ASP A 251 -7.43 -26.55 1.32
CA ASP A 251 -8.51 -27.38 1.86
C ASP A 251 -8.00 -28.79 2.16
N LYS A 252 -7.32 -29.41 1.18
CA LYS A 252 -6.74 -30.74 1.33
C LYS A 252 -5.69 -30.78 2.44
N ASP A 253 -4.82 -29.78 2.51
CA ASP A 253 -3.77 -29.70 3.53
C ASP A 253 -4.36 -29.49 4.94
N ALA A 254 -5.52 -28.84 5.03
CA ALA A 254 -6.31 -28.67 6.26
C ALA A 254 -7.17 -29.90 6.62
N GLY A 255 -7.25 -30.90 5.74
CA GLY A 255 -8.04 -32.12 5.94
C GLY A 255 -9.53 -31.98 5.60
N CYS A 256 -9.89 -30.98 4.78
CA CYS A 256 -11.22 -30.72 4.27
C CYS A 256 -11.44 -31.31 2.87
#